data_AF-A0A1I6QJS6-F1
#
_entry.id   AF-A0A1I6QJS6-F1
#
_cell.length_a   1.000
_cell.length_b   1.000
_cell.length_c   1.000
_cell.angle_alpha   90.00
_cell.angle_beta   90.00
_cell.angle_gamma   90.00
#
_symmetry.space_group_name_H-M   'P 1'
#
loop_
_entity.id
_entity.type
_entity.pdbx_description
1 polymer ?
#
loop_
_entity_poly.entity_id
_entity_poly.type
_entity_poly.pdbx_seq_one_letter_code
_entity_poly.pdbx_strand_id
1 'polypeptide(L)'
;MILLLVLAIMTGCSTIQDRNPEQAKNSSGKEISNKGISVKKLFLREAPLIKSKTPVQAVLHQMEWVLSDHSKVVPLNKDILWSVTFGDQGVVAVKVPKTKPVLYNILNLENEKGKWVINGINECPVDNNLLEINSFGDPLLIDSKDKQMLWAYGDKKRVVVIGKSPEKPFIQPPGIKSITVKGYKFFVGKISTNESLLYYFDSENMIWISGNISESEIIRLAKELQSPDSPIEFD
;
A
#
# COMPACT_ATOMS: atom_id res chain seq x y z
N MET A 1 4.33 68.13 -1.40
CA MET A 1 5.63 68.05 -0.68
C MET A 1 5.31 67.91 0.80
N ILE A 2 5.17 66.69 1.28
CA ILE A 2 4.87 66.39 2.70
C ILE A 2 6.02 65.51 3.18
N LEU A 3 6.82 66.06 4.09
CA LEU A 3 7.87 65.32 4.79
C LEU A 3 7.95 65.81 6.23
N LEU A 4 8.07 64.82 7.12
CA LEU A 4 8.46 64.85 8.55
C LEU A 4 7.41 65.28 9.57
N LEU A 5 6.98 64.32 10.40
CA LEU A 5 7.59 64.23 11.74
C LEU A 5 7.58 62.79 12.29
N VAL A 6 8.69 62.48 12.94
CA VAL A 6 9.13 61.27 13.66
C VAL A 6 8.26 60.94 14.88
N LEU A 7 8.11 59.65 15.20
CA LEU A 7 8.05 59.18 16.59
C LEU A 7 8.48 57.71 16.70
N ALA A 8 9.61 57.50 17.37
CA ALA A 8 10.18 56.21 17.76
C ALA A 8 9.71 55.85 19.17
N ILE A 9 9.29 54.60 19.43
CA ILE A 9 9.28 54.04 20.80
C ILE A 9 9.61 52.53 20.76
N MET A 10 10.86 52.27 21.16
CA MET A 10 11.34 51.33 22.18
C MET A 10 11.13 49.81 22.10
N THR A 11 12.30 49.17 22.11
CA THR A 11 12.69 47.81 22.51
C THR A 11 12.06 47.33 23.83
N GLY A 12 11.52 46.11 23.82
CA GLY A 12 11.18 45.33 25.01
C GLY A 12 12.04 44.06 25.10
N CYS A 13 13.07 44.13 25.93
CA CYS A 13 13.92 43.00 26.34
C CYS A 13 13.10 42.07 27.25
N SER A 14 13.02 40.77 26.94
CA SER A 14 12.50 39.78 27.89
C SER A 14 13.68 39.00 28.48
N THR A 15 13.65 38.96 29.81
CA THR A 15 14.69 38.59 30.74
C THR A 15 15.03 37.11 30.67
N ILE A 16 16.33 36.81 30.58
CA ILE A 16 16.91 35.50 30.89
C ILE A 16 16.75 35.26 32.38
N GLN A 17 16.12 34.14 32.76
CA GLN A 17 16.08 33.69 34.14
C GLN A 17 16.78 32.34 34.25
N ASP A 18 18.04 32.40 34.66
CA ASP A 18 18.82 31.25 35.11
C ASP A 18 18.20 30.66 36.39
N ARG A 19 17.94 29.35 36.38
CA ARG A 19 17.92 28.54 37.60
C ARG A 19 18.90 27.39 37.45
N ASN A 20 19.76 27.33 38.45
CA ASN A 20 20.93 26.48 38.66
C ASN A 20 20.64 24.97 38.48
N PRO A 21 21.64 24.15 38.11
CA PRO A 21 21.49 22.73 37.84
C PRO A 21 21.79 21.92 39.10
N GLU A 22 20.88 21.03 39.50
CA GLU A 22 21.18 20.01 40.50
C GLU A 22 20.78 18.63 39.97
N GLN A 23 21.82 17.88 39.61
CA GLN A 23 21.94 16.42 39.59
C GLN A 23 20.71 15.58 39.25
N ALA A 24 20.69 15.08 38.01
CA ALA A 24 20.37 13.66 37.79
C ALA A 24 21.56 13.01 37.07
N LYS A 25 22.29 12.21 37.84
CA LYS A 25 23.37 11.34 37.42
C LYS A 25 22.96 10.50 36.20
N ASN A 26 23.84 10.51 35.20
CA ASN A 26 24.29 9.36 34.43
C ASN A 26 23.39 8.12 34.51
N SER A 27 22.34 8.13 33.69
CA SER A 27 21.87 6.92 33.03
C SER A 27 22.35 7.01 31.58
N SER A 28 23.65 6.80 31.36
CA SER A 28 24.16 6.33 30.08
C SER A 28 23.69 4.89 29.89
N GLY A 29 22.37 4.74 29.76
CA GLY A 29 21.79 3.66 29.02
C GLY A 29 22.15 3.96 27.59
N LYS A 30 23.25 3.38 27.13
CA LYS A 30 23.48 3.16 25.72
C LYS A 30 22.32 2.26 25.27
N GLU A 31 21.17 2.87 24.99
CA GLU A 31 20.17 2.26 24.13
C GLU A 31 20.92 2.05 22.82
N ILE A 32 21.42 0.83 22.67
CA ILE A 32 21.67 0.25 21.37
C ILE A 32 20.27 0.18 20.75
N SER A 33 19.78 1.29 20.23
CA SER A 33 18.52 1.32 19.51
C SER A 33 18.79 0.41 18.33
N ASN A 34 18.22 -0.78 18.39
CA ASN A 34 18.28 -1.80 17.35
C ASN A 34 17.38 -1.31 16.20
N LYS A 35 17.64 -0.10 15.69
CA LYS A 35 16.88 0.56 14.64
C LYS A 35 17.22 -0.20 13.37
N GLY A 36 16.35 -1.15 13.03
CA GLY A 36 16.43 -1.86 11.77
C GLY A 36 16.37 -0.89 10.60
N ILE A 37 16.78 -1.37 9.43
CA ILE A 37 16.86 -0.55 8.22
C ILE A 37 15.43 -0.16 7.80
N SER A 38 15.15 1.13 7.64
CA SER A 38 13.84 1.66 7.23
C SER A 38 13.94 2.37 5.88
N VAL A 39 12.80 2.64 5.24
CA VAL A 39 12.74 3.55 4.09
C VAL A 39 12.90 4.99 4.58
N LYS A 40 13.64 5.80 3.83
CA LYS A 40 13.75 7.25 4.03
C LYS A 40 13.12 8.04 2.89
N LYS A 41 13.32 7.58 1.65
CA LYS A 41 12.76 8.21 0.46
C LYS A 41 12.39 7.14 -0.55
N LEU A 42 11.35 7.44 -1.32
CA LEU A 42 10.93 6.66 -2.47
C LEU A 42 10.97 7.58 -3.69
N PHE A 43 11.56 7.09 -4.77
CA PHE A 43 11.59 7.78 -6.04
C PHE A 43 10.82 6.98 -7.08
N LEU A 44 9.92 7.68 -7.77
CA LEU A 44 9.33 7.21 -9.01
C LEU A 44 10.03 7.89 -10.18
N ARG A 45 10.46 7.09 -11.14
CA ARG A 45 11.14 7.53 -12.35
C ARG A 45 10.37 7.05 -13.55
N GLU A 46 10.49 7.79 -14.64
CA GLU A 46 9.94 7.34 -15.90
C GLU A 46 10.71 6.13 -16.43
N ALA A 47 9.99 5.08 -16.84
CA ALA A 47 10.55 3.96 -17.58
C ALA A 47 10.21 4.10 -19.08
N PRO A 48 11.13 3.72 -19.99
CA PRO A 48 10.81 3.59 -21.41
C PRO A 48 9.69 2.56 -21.64
N LEU A 49 8.86 2.76 -22.67
CA LEU A 49 7.72 1.89 -23.00
C LEU A 49 8.07 0.39 -23.00
N ILE A 50 9.23 0.04 -23.56
CA ILE A 50 9.68 -1.36 -23.65
C ILE A 50 9.96 -2.01 -22.28
N LYS A 51 10.16 -1.20 -21.24
CA LYS A 51 10.40 -1.59 -19.85
C LYS A 51 9.17 -1.39 -18.96
N SER A 52 8.00 -1.17 -19.53
CA SER A 52 6.76 -0.93 -18.79
C SER A 52 5.54 -1.49 -19.53
N LYS A 53 5.70 -2.64 -20.18
CA LYS A 53 4.59 -3.31 -20.91
C LYS A 53 3.67 -4.11 -20.00
N THR A 54 4.13 -4.43 -18.79
CA THR A 54 3.33 -5.07 -17.74
C THR A 54 3.43 -4.28 -16.44
N PRO A 55 2.48 -4.44 -15.50
CA PRO A 55 2.56 -3.77 -14.21
C PRO A 55 3.85 -4.11 -13.45
N VAL A 56 4.25 -5.39 -13.45
CA VAL A 56 5.49 -5.85 -12.82
C VAL A 56 6.71 -5.17 -13.45
N GLN A 57 6.78 -5.07 -14.77
CA GLN A 57 7.89 -4.37 -15.43
C GLN A 57 7.94 -2.89 -15.05
N ALA A 58 6.79 -2.22 -14.98
CA ALA A 58 6.72 -0.84 -14.52
C ALA A 58 7.30 -0.70 -13.10
N VAL A 59 6.91 -1.55 -12.15
CA VAL A 59 7.46 -1.53 -10.78
C VAL A 59 8.98 -1.73 -10.76
N LEU A 60 9.49 -2.71 -11.50
CA LEU A 60 10.94 -3.01 -11.56
C LEU A 60 11.78 -1.88 -12.16
N HIS A 61 11.19 -1.01 -12.97
CA HIS A 61 11.93 -0.01 -13.73
C HIS A 61 11.62 1.44 -13.38
N GLN A 62 10.55 1.69 -12.62
CA GLN A 62 10.14 3.04 -12.19
C GLN A 62 10.48 3.30 -10.73
N MET A 63 10.74 2.27 -9.91
CA MET A 63 10.83 2.43 -8.46
C MET A 63 12.26 2.31 -7.91
N GLU A 64 12.63 3.22 -7.01
CA GLU A 64 13.86 3.15 -6.22
C GLU A 64 13.59 3.62 -4.79
N TRP A 65 14.09 2.90 -3.79
CA TRP A 65 14.09 3.35 -2.39
C TRP A 65 15.48 3.79 -1.97
N VAL A 66 15.54 4.85 -1.16
CA VAL A 66 16.70 5.19 -0.32
C VAL A 66 16.40 4.75 1.10
N LEU A 67 17.26 3.90 1.65
CA LEU A 67 17.11 3.35 2.98
C LEU A 67 17.82 4.21 4.04
N SER A 68 17.56 3.93 5.31
CA SER A 68 18.16 4.64 6.46
C SER A 68 19.67 4.46 6.58
N ASP A 69 20.24 3.45 5.92
CA ASP A 69 21.68 3.24 5.78
C ASP A 69 22.28 3.94 4.54
N HIS A 70 21.49 4.80 3.90
CA HIS A 70 21.81 5.51 2.66
C HIS A 70 21.96 4.64 1.40
N SER A 71 21.77 3.33 1.51
CA SER A 71 21.79 2.46 0.34
C SER A 71 20.57 2.74 -0.55
N LYS A 72 20.80 2.66 -1.86
CA LYS A 72 19.75 2.69 -2.88
C LYS A 72 19.42 1.27 -3.28
N VAL A 73 18.13 0.93 -3.26
CA VAL A 73 17.64 -0.39 -3.67
C VAL A 73 16.52 -0.22 -4.68
N VAL A 74 16.52 -1.08 -5.69
CA VAL A 74 15.44 -1.21 -6.68
C VAL A 74 14.80 -2.59 -6.50
N PRO A 75 13.50 -2.75 -6.81
CA PRO A 75 12.88 -4.05 -6.68
C PRO A 75 13.43 -5.02 -7.72
N LEU A 76 13.55 -6.28 -7.33
CA LEU A 76 13.86 -7.40 -8.21
C LEU A 76 12.62 -8.31 -8.31
N ASN A 77 12.59 -9.22 -9.28
CA ASN A 77 11.47 -10.17 -9.44
C ASN A 77 11.14 -10.94 -8.15
N LYS A 78 12.15 -11.30 -7.34
CA LYS A 78 11.96 -12.00 -6.06
C LYS A 78 11.27 -11.15 -4.98
N ASP A 79 11.26 -9.83 -5.16
CA ASP A 79 10.66 -8.89 -4.23
C ASP A 79 9.18 -8.65 -4.58
N ILE A 80 8.76 -9.00 -5.80
CA ILE A 80 7.36 -8.97 -6.23
C ILE A 80 6.63 -10.15 -5.59
N LEU A 81 5.59 -9.87 -4.82
CA LEU A 81 4.79 -10.90 -4.17
C LEU A 81 3.72 -11.46 -5.10
N TRP A 82 3.03 -10.56 -5.79
CA TRP A 82 1.93 -10.88 -6.70
C TRP A 82 1.53 -9.63 -7.52
N SER A 83 0.77 -9.82 -8.60
CA SER A 83 0.29 -8.74 -9.46
C SER A 83 -1.03 -9.12 -10.13
N VAL A 84 -2.05 -8.29 -9.93
CA VAL A 84 -3.36 -8.44 -10.58
C VAL A 84 -3.64 -7.31 -11.56
N THR A 85 -4.38 -7.59 -12.63
CA THR A 85 -4.81 -6.60 -13.64
C THR A 85 -6.28 -6.74 -13.96
N PHE A 86 -6.98 -5.61 -14.02
CA PHE A 86 -8.37 -5.50 -14.48
C PHE A 86 -8.45 -4.41 -15.53
N GLY A 87 -8.55 -4.79 -16.80
CA GLY A 87 -8.56 -3.85 -17.92
C GLY A 87 -7.26 -3.03 -17.99
N ASP A 88 -7.39 -1.72 -17.85
CA ASP A 88 -6.30 -0.75 -17.82
C ASP A 88 -5.74 -0.48 -16.42
N GLN A 89 -6.25 -1.13 -15.38
CA GLN A 89 -5.81 -0.97 -14.00
C GLN A 89 -5.03 -2.18 -13.51
N GLY A 90 -4.08 -1.96 -12.62
CA GLY A 90 -3.24 -3.01 -12.04
C GLY A 90 -2.82 -2.70 -10.63
N VAL A 91 -2.66 -3.75 -9.83
CA VAL A 91 -2.12 -3.66 -8.47
C VAL A 91 -0.95 -4.62 -8.34
N VAL A 92 0.16 -4.12 -7.80
CA VAL A 92 1.36 -4.91 -7.53
C VAL A 92 1.71 -4.78 -6.06
N ALA A 93 1.86 -5.91 -5.37
CA ALA A 93 2.43 -5.95 -4.03
C ALA A 93 3.92 -6.27 -4.11
N VAL A 94 4.74 -5.42 -3.49
CA VAL A 94 6.20 -5.58 -3.46
C VAL A 94 6.73 -5.52 -2.03
N LYS A 95 7.70 -6.37 -1.72
CA LYS A 95 8.49 -6.31 -0.49
C LYS A 95 9.63 -5.34 -0.64
N VAL A 96 9.79 -4.40 0.29
CA VAL A 96 10.92 -3.48 0.27
C VAL A 96 12.19 -4.21 0.69
N PRO A 97 13.24 -4.26 -0.16
CA PRO A 97 14.46 -4.99 0.16
C PRO A 97 15.15 -4.49 1.43
N LYS A 98 15.73 -5.42 2.20
CA LYS A 98 16.57 -5.16 3.38
C LYS A 98 15.90 -4.48 4.59
N THR A 99 14.61 -4.15 4.51
CA THR A 99 13.91 -3.48 5.61
C THR A 99 13.72 -4.38 6.83
N LYS A 100 13.85 -3.78 8.02
CA LYS A 100 13.56 -4.40 9.32
C LYS A 100 12.87 -3.34 10.22
N PRO A 101 11.60 -3.52 10.64
CA PRO A 101 10.70 -4.64 10.29
C PRO A 101 10.43 -4.72 8.77
N VAL A 102 9.88 -5.86 8.34
CA VAL A 102 9.51 -6.05 6.93
C VAL A 102 8.49 -4.99 6.54
N LEU A 103 8.72 -4.34 5.40
CA LEU A 103 7.82 -3.39 4.79
C LEU A 103 7.35 -3.90 3.43
N TYR A 104 6.07 -3.70 3.13
CA TYR A 104 5.51 -3.95 1.81
C TYR A 104 4.88 -2.68 1.27
N ASN A 105 5.01 -2.47 -0.04
CA ASN A 105 4.30 -1.42 -0.76
C ASN A 105 3.24 -2.06 -1.67
N ILE A 106 2.06 -1.45 -1.70
CA ILE A 106 0.99 -1.74 -2.66
C ILE A 106 1.01 -0.63 -3.69
N LEU A 107 1.30 -0.98 -4.93
CA LEU A 107 1.39 -0.04 -6.04
C LEU A 107 0.15 -0.16 -6.90
N ASN A 108 -0.43 0.98 -7.21
CA ASN A 108 -1.51 1.12 -8.17
C ASN A 108 -0.91 1.59 -9.48
N LEU A 109 -1.37 0.97 -10.56
CA LEU A 109 -0.87 1.23 -11.88
C LEU A 109 -2.01 1.39 -12.86
N GLU A 110 -1.79 2.24 -13.85
CA GLU A 110 -2.69 2.47 -14.96
C GLU A 110 -1.96 2.25 -16.28
N ASN A 111 -2.65 1.68 -17.26
CA ASN A 111 -2.15 1.50 -18.60
C ASN A 111 -2.48 2.73 -19.45
N GLU A 112 -1.51 3.60 -19.61
CA GLU A 112 -1.61 4.78 -20.46
C GLU A 112 -1.06 4.46 -21.85
N LYS A 113 -1.94 4.21 -22.82
CA LYS A 113 -1.59 4.00 -24.23
C LYS A 113 -0.54 2.88 -24.42
N GLY A 114 -0.70 1.77 -23.70
CA GLY A 114 0.21 0.61 -23.73
C GLY A 114 1.40 0.71 -22.78
N LYS A 115 1.50 1.79 -21.99
CA LYS A 115 2.53 2.01 -20.98
C LYS A 115 1.93 1.91 -19.58
N TRP A 116 2.39 0.95 -18.77
CA TRP A 116 2.01 0.90 -17.36
C TRP A 116 2.79 1.95 -16.56
N VAL A 117 2.07 2.77 -15.79
CA VAL A 117 2.62 3.84 -14.96
C VAL A 117 2.14 3.67 -13.52
N ILE A 118 3.02 3.87 -12.55
CA ILE A 118 2.63 3.87 -11.13
C ILE A 118 1.93 5.19 -10.82
N ASN A 119 0.65 5.13 -10.47
CA ASN A 119 -0.18 6.30 -10.13
C ASN A 119 -0.48 6.42 -8.63
N GLY A 120 -0.17 5.39 -7.84
CA GLY A 120 -0.32 5.41 -6.39
C GLY A 120 0.55 4.39 -5.69
N ILE A 121 0.97 4.70 -4.47
CA ILE A 121 1.75 3.80 -3.61
C ILE A 121 1.24 3.93 -2.19
N ASN A 122 0.98 2.79 -1.58
CA ASN A 122 0.61 2.70 -0.18
C ASN A 122 1.57 1.76 0.56
N GLU A 123 1.80 2.02 1.83
CA GLU A 123 2.45 1.05 2.71
C GLU A 123 1.39 0.09 3.23
N CYS A 124 1.68 -1.21 3.19
CA CYS A 124 0.80 -2.22 3.74
C CYS A 124 1.12 -2.41 5.23
N PRO A 125 0.14 -2.24 6.13
CA PRO A 125 0.32 -2.54 7.54
C PRO A 125 0.67 -4.02 7.72
N VAL A 126 1.70 -4.29 8.52
CA VAL A 126 2.12 -5.66 8.86
C VAL A 126 1.66 -6.00 10.26
N ASP A 127 0.65 -6.87 10.35
CA ASP A 127 0.14 -7.47 11.58
C ASP A 127 0.39 -8.99 11.55
N ASN A 128 0.59 -9.63 12.70
CA ASN A 128 0.77 -11.07 12.75
C ASN A 128 -0.54 -11.85 12.46
N ASN A 129 -1.71 -11.20 12.48
CA ASN A 129 -3.03 -11.84 12.36
C ASN A 129 -3.80 -11.46 11.08
N LEU A 130 -3.26 -11.78 9.90
CA LEU A 130 -3.86 -11.47 8.59
C LEU A 130 -5.28 -12.03 8.33
N LEU A 131 -5.79 -12.90 9.21
CA LEU A 131 -7.03 -13.65 9.04
C LEU A 131 -8.10 -13.27 10.06
N GLU A 132 -7.85 -12.25 10.89
CA GLU A 132 -8.86 -11.71 11.79
C GLU A 132 -9.41 -10.42 11.16
N ILE A 133 -10.65 -10.50 10.68
CA ILE A 133 -11.33 -9.40 9.99
C ILE A 133 -11.45 -8.14 10.86
N ASN A 134 -11.45 -8.27 12.17
CA ASN A 134 -11.66 -7.14 13.08
C ASN A 134 -10.54 -6.08 13.05
N SER A 135 -9.47 -6.31 12.29
CA SER A 135 -8.37 -5.36 12.06
C SER A 135 -8.42 -4.61 10.72
N PHE A 136 -9.52 -4.67 9.95
CA PHE A 136 -9.64 -3.84 8.74
C PHE A 136 -9.66 -2.35 9.12
N GLY A 137 -8.54 -1.65 8.91
CA GLY A 137 -8.48 -0.20 8.98
C GLY A 137 -9.18 0.49 7.81
N ASP A 138 -9.18 1.83 7.81
CA ASP A 138 -9.84 2.63 6.78
C ASP A 138 -9.31 2.33 5.35
N PRO A 139 -10.20 2.33 4.34
CA PRO A 139 -9.79 2.21 2.95
C PRO A 139 -8.83 3.31 2.55
N LEU A 140 -7.84 2.92 1.76
CA LEU A 140 -7.02 3.87 1.04
C LEU A 140 -7.78 4.28 -0.23
N LEU A 141 -8.18 5.55 -0.26
CA LEU A 141 -8.72 6.17 -1.46
C LEU A 141 -7.58 6.43 -2.44
N ILE A 142 -7.66 5.79 -3.61
CA ILE A 142 -6.75 6.11 -4.71
C ILE A 142 -7.40 7.27 -5.46
N ASP A 143 -6.69 8.39 -5.54
CA ASP A 143 -7.02 9.51 -6.41
C ASP A 143 -6.84 9.09 -7.87
N SER A 144 -7.78 8.27 -8.32
CA SER A 144 -7.95 7.78 -9.67
C SER A 144 -9.31 8.29 -10.15
N LYS A 145 -9.43 8.53 -11.47
CA LYS A 145 -10.70 8.92 -12.08
C LYS A 145 -11.86 7.99 -11.72
N ASP A 146 -11.53 6.74 -11.39
CA ASP A 146 -12.49 5.67 -11.12
C ASP A 146 -12.80 5.46 -9.63
N LYS A 147 -12.29 6.31 -8.72
CA LYS A 147 -12.55 6.22 -7.26
C LYS A 147 -12.29 4.82 -6.68
N GLN A 148 -11.22 4.17 -7.11
CA GLN A 148 -10.84 2.86 -6.59
C GLN A 148 -10.51 2.95 -5.10
N MET A 149 -11.12 2.06 -4.32
CA MET A 149 -10.84 1.90 -2.89
C MET A 149 -10.05 0.62 -2.70
N LEU A 150 -8.92 0.70 -2.01
CA LEU A 150 -8.13 -0.47 -1.65
C LEU A 150 -7.96 -0.59 -0.15
N TRP A 151 -8.03 -1.82 0.32
CA TRP A 151 -7.62 -2.19 1.66
C TRP A 151 -6.51 -3.23 1.55
N ALA A 152 -5.40 -3.01 2.24
CA ALA A 152 -4.23 -3.88 2.16
C ALA A 152 -3.82 -4.40 3.55
N TYR A 153 -3.53 -5.69 3.63
CA TYR A 153 -3.16 -6.35 4.89
C TYR A 153 -2.00 -7.28 4.66
N GLY A 154 -1.02 -7.22 5.54
CA GLY A 154 0.20 -8.01 5.46
C GLY A 154 0.51 -8.69 6.79
N ASP A 155 1.10 -9.87 6.72
CA ASP A 155 1.89 -10.45 7.81
C ASP A 155 3.34 -10.59 7.33
N LYS A 156 4.19 -11.27 8.10
CA LYS A 156 5.61 -11.44 7.73
C LYS A 156 5.86 -12.18 6.41
N LYS A 157 4.84 -12.78 5.80
CA LYS A 157 4.94 -13.64 4.60
C LYS A 157 3.85 -13.37 3.56
N ARG A 158 2.65 -13.00 3.98
CA ARG A 158 1.47 -12.86 3.13
C ARG A 158 1.05 -11.40 3.04
N VAL A 159 0.54 -11.00 1.89
CA VAL A 159 -0.07 -9.70 1.61
C VAL A 159 -1.32 -9.96 0.79
N VAL A 160 -2.43 -9.41 1.25
CA VAL A 160 -3.74 -9.47 0.60
C VAL A 160 -4.24 -8.06 0.40
N VAL A 161 -4.85 -7.82 -0.75
CA VAL A 161 -5.57 -6.58 -1.04
C VAL A 161 -7.01 -6.91 -1.38
N ILE A 162 -7.92 -6.15 -0.80
CA ILE A 162 -9.32 -6.07 -1.19
C ILE A 162 -9.46 -4.77 -1.98
N GLY A 163 -10.14 -4.83 -3.13
CA GLY A 163 -10.45 -3.65 -3.91
C GLY A 163 -11.94 -3.54 -4.22
N LYS A 164 -12.45 -2.32 -4.22
CA LYS A 164 -13.77 -1.93 -4.74
C LYS A 164 -13.55 -0.90 -5.84
N SER A 165 -14.09 -1.16 -7.03
CA SER A 165 -14.02 -0.25 -8.17
C SER A 165 -15.28 -0.38 -9.03
N PRO A 166 -15.64 0.64 -9.81
CA PRO A 166 -16.67 0.51 -10.84
C PRO A 166 -16.39 -0.69 -11.74
N GLU A 167 -17.44 -1.39 -12.13
CA GLU A 167 -17.32 -2.50 -13.07
C GLU A 167 -16.76 -1.99 -14.41
N LYS A 168 -15.69 -2.64 -14.87
CA LYS A 168 -15.10 -2.40 -16.20
C LYS A 168 -14.97 -3.72 -16.94
N PRO A 169 -15.12 -3.74 -18.27
CA PRO A 169 -14.82 -4.93 -19.06
C PRO A 169 -13.36 -5.36 -18.87
N PHE A 170 -13.13 -6.63 -18.54
CA PHE A 170 -11.79 -7.21 -18.48
C PHE A 170 -11.81 -8.65 -18.99
N ILE A 171 -10.63 -9.15 -19.36
CA ILE A 171 -10.46 -10.55 -19.75
C ILE A 171 -10.27 -11.36 -18.48
N GLN A 172 -11.23 -12.24 -18.19
CA GLN A 172 -11.14 -13.17 -17.07
C GLN A 172 -9.86 -14.01 -17.19
N PRO A 173 -9.02 -14.10 -16.13
CA PRO A 173 -7.85 -14.96 -16.14
C PRO A 173 -8.22 -16.44 -16.38
N PRO A 174 -7.35 -17.21 -17.04
CA PRO A 174 -7.58 -18.64 -17.21
C PRO A 174 -7.64 -19.35 -15.84
N GLY A 175 -8.44 -20.41 -15.74
CA GLY A 175 -8.54 -21.23 -14.52
C GLY A 175 -9.45 -20.68 -13.42
N ILE A 176 -10.10 -19.52 -13.64
CA ILE A 176 -11.13 -18.99 -12.76
C ILE A 176 -12.41 -19.85 -12.88
N LYS A 177 -12.93 -20.31 -11.74
CA LYS A 177 -14.19 -21.06 -11.61
C LYS A 177 -15.21 -20.25 -10.81
N SER A 178 -16.49 -20.54 -11.01
CA SER A 178 -17.55 -19.93 -10.19
C SER A 178 -17.87 -20.77 -8.97
N ILE A 179 -18.06 -20.13 -7.82
CA ILE A 179 -18.60 -20.71 -6.59
C ILE A 179 -19.78 -19.86 -6.10
N THR A 180 -20.63 -20.44 -5.25
CA THR A 180 -21.72 -19.71 -4.59
C THR A 180 -21.46 -19.63 -3.10
N VAL A 181 -21.53 -18.44 -2.52
CA VAL A 181 -21.37 -18.17 -1.09
C VAL A 181 -22.52 -17.28 -0.64
N LYS A 182 -23.32 -17.75 0.32
CA LYS A 182 -24.49 -17.02 0.87
C LYS A 182 -25.44 -16.45 -0.21
N GLY A 183 -25.59 -17.15 -1.34
CA GLY A 183 -26.44 -16.71 -2.47
C GLY A 183 -25.74 -15.83 -3.51
N TYR A 184 -24.55 -15.31 -3.22
CA TYR A 184 -23.75 -14.54 -4.16
C TYR A 184 -22.86 -15.43 -5.02
N LYS A 185 -22.74 -15.09 -6.30
CA LYS A 185 -21.84 -15.77 -7.24
C LYS A 185 -20.46 -15.11 -7.19
N PHE A 186 -19.47 -15.89 -6.79
CA PHE A 186 -18.07 -15.50 -6.78
C PHE A 186 -17.32 -16.21 -7.90
N PHE A 187 -16.28 -15.57 -8.38
CA PHE A 187 -15.33 -16.10 -9.34
C PHE A 187 -13.99 -16.20 -8.66
N VAL A 188 -13.38 -17.39 -8.62
CA VAL A 188 -12.16 -17.65 -7.86
C VAL A 188 -11.22 -18.55 -8.62
N GLY A 189 -9.92 -18.34 -8.45
CA GLY A 189 -8.91 -19.28 -8.93
C GLY A 189 -7.51 -18.77 -8.71
N LYS A 190 -6.53 -19.61 -9.09
CA LYS A 190 -5.12 -19.22 -9.08
C LYS A 190 -4.77 -18.49 -10.37
N ILE A 191 -4.13 -17.34 -10.26
CA ILE A 191 -3.61 -16.59 -11.40
C ILE A 191 -2.09 -16.77 -11.57
N SER A 192 -1.40 -17.23 -10.52
CA SER A 192 -0.05 -17.75 -10.59
C SER A 192 0.20 -18.84 -9.53
N THR A 193 1.42 -19.36 -9.42
CA THR A 193 1.76 -20.46 -8.48
C THR A 193 1.38 -20.14 -7.04
N ASN A 194 1.59 -18.89 -6.63
CA ASN A 194 1.41 -18.43 -5.26
C ASN A 194 0.32 -17.37 -5.11
N GLU A 195 -0.43 -17.06 -6.17
CA GLU A 195 -1.40 -15.96 -6.20
C GLU A 195 -2.79 -16.47 -6.51
N SER A 196 -3.74 -16.07 -5.66
CA SER A 196 -5.15 -16.33 -5.87
C SER A 196 -5.90 -15.03 -6.09
N LEU A 197 -6.91 -15.08 -6.94
CA LEU A 197 -7.85 -14.02 -7.20
C LEU A 197 -9.26 -14.54 -6.88
N LEU A 198 -10.03 -13.70 -6.20
CA LEU A 198 -11.47 -13.88 -6.02
C LEU A 198 -12.15 -12.55 -6.35
N TYR A 199 -13.24 -12.56 -7.11
CA TYR A 199 -14.04 -11.37 -7.35
C TYR A 199 -15.52 -11.71 -7.46
N TYR A 200 -16.35 -10.70 -7.21
CA TYR A 200 -17.79 -10.73 -7.43
C TYR A 200 -18.27 -9.33 -7.84
N PHE A 201 -19.50 -9.28 -8.33
CA PHE A 201 -20.14 -8.02 -8.73
C PHE A 201 -21.24 -7.71 -7.72
N ASP A 202 -21.26 -6.46 -7.27
CA ASP A 202 -22.29 -5.92 -6.41
C ASP A 202 -22.75 -4.57 -6.96
N SER A 203 -23.99 -4.55 -7.44
CA SER A 203 -24.56 -3.40 -8.14
C SER A 203 -23.69 -2.96 -9.33
N GLU A 204 -23.07 -1.78 -9.27
CA GLU A 204 -22.19 -1.22 -10.32
C GLU A 204 -20.70 -1.41 -10.01
N ASN A 205 -20.35 -2.14 -8.94
CA ASN A 205 -18.98 -2.33 -8.50
C ASN A 205 -18.51 -3.76 -8.66
N MET A 206 -17.26 -3.90 -9.05
CA MET A 206 -16.49 -5.13 -8.86
C MET A 206 -15.79 -5.05 -7.51
N ILE A 207 -16.02 -6.06 -6.67
CA ILE A 207 -15.26 -6.28 -5.45
C ILE A 207 -14.33 -7.45 -5.72
N TRP A 208 -13.06 -7.27 -5.42
CA TRP A 208 -12.05 -8.28 -5.64
C TRP A 208 -11.11 -8.41 -4.45
N ILE A 209 -10.53 -9.59 -4.31
CA ILE A 209 -9.52 -9.94 -3.34
C ILE A 209 -8.40 -10.60 -4.13
N SER A 210 -7.16 -10.13 -3.95
CA SER A 210 -5.98 -10.80 -4.49
C SER A 210 -4.87 -10.82 -3.45
N GLY A 211 -4.03 -11.84 -3.50
CA GLY A 211 -2.91 -11.96 -2.59
C GLY A 211 -2.05 -13.16 -2.84
N ASN A 212 -0.88 -13.19 -2.19
CA ASN A 212 -0.04 -14.39 -2.16
C ASN A 212 -0.52 -15.42 -1.13
N ILE A 213 -1.80 -15.79 -1.27
CA ILE A 213 -2.53 -16.73 -0.41
C ILE A 213 -3.15 -17.84 -1.25
N SER A 214 -3.48 -18.95 -0.60
CA SER A 214 -4.13 -20.07 -1.26
C SER A 214 -5.60 -19.78 -1.62
N GLU A 215 -6.12 -20.57 -2.56
CA GLU A 215 -7.53 -20.47 -2.98
C GLU A 215 -8.49 -20.75 -1.81
N SER A 216 -8.16 -21.67 -0.90
CA SER A 216 -8.98 -21.94 0.28
C SER A 216 -8.97 -20.78 1.27
N GLU A 217 -7.81 -20.12 1.45
CA GLU A 217 -7.70 -18.94 2.32
C GLU A 217 -8.48 -17.75 1.77
N ILE A 218 -8.43 -17.49 0.45
CA ILE A 218 -9.15 -16.37 -0.14
C ILE A 218 -10.67 -16.58 -0.10
N ILE A 219 -11.14 -17.82 -0.26
CA ILE A 219 -12.55 -18.18 -0.10
C ILE A 219 -12.99 -18.01 1.36
N ARG A 220 -12.15 -18.39 2.33
CA ARG A 220 -12.45 -18.17 3.75
C ARG A 220 -12.59 -16.68 4.06
N LEU A 221 -11.63 -15.88 3.60
CA LEU A 221 -11.66 -14.43 3.80
C LEU A 221 -12.93 -13.79 3.22
N ALA A 222 -13.31 -14.16 1.99
CA ALA A 222 -14.54 -13.67 1.37
C ALA A 222 -15.81 -14.03 2.16
N LYS A 223 -15.87 -15.22 2.76
CA LYS A 223 -17.01 -15.64 3.60
C LYS A 223 -17.14 -14.83 4.87
N GLU A 224 -16.01 -14.49 5.48
CA GLU A 224 -15.94 -13.70 6.70
C GLU A 224 -16.28 -12.22 6.40
N LEU A 225 -15.86 -11.66 5.27
CA LEU A 225 -16.20 -10.29 4.84
C LEU A 225 -17.69 -10.09 4.58
N GLN A 226 -18.42 -11.15 4.25
CA GLN A 226 -19.88 -11.12 4.14
C GLN A 226 -20.59 -11.40 5.48
N SER A 227 -19.92 -11.24 6.62
CA SER A 227 -20.56 -11.29 7.93
C SER A 227 -21.36 -10.00 8.17
N PRO A 228 -22.53 -10.06 8.83
CA PRO A 228 -23.23 -8.84 9.30
C PRO A 228 -22.35 -7.93 10.16
N ASP A 229 -21.35 -8.51 10.82
CA ASP A 229 -20.38 -7.81 11.68
C ASP A 229 -19.11 -7.39 10.92
N SER A 230 -19.11 -7.39 9.58
CA SER A 230 -17.95 -6.99 8.80
C SER A 230 -17.70 -5.48 8.96
N PRO A 231 -16.47 -5.05 9.29
CA PRO A 231 -16.11 -3.64 9.33
C PRO A 231 -16.06 -2.99 7.94
N ILE A 232 -16.06 -3.80 6.87
CA ILE A 232 -16.24 -3.32 5.50
C ILE A 232 -17.73 -3.38 5.20
N GLU A 233 -18.45 -2.30 5.50
CA GLU A 233 -19.80 -2.09 4.96
C GLU A 233 -19.65 -1.89 3.44
N PHE A 234 -20.20 -2.82 2.67
CA PHE A 234 -20.17 -2.76 1.20
C PHE A 234 -21.31 -1.90 0.62
N ASP A 235 -22.19 -1.39 1.48
CA ASP A 235 -23.37 -0.57 1.19
C ASP A 235 -23.08 0.66 0.30
#